data_AF-A0A8D8WME3-F1
#
_entry.id   AF-A0A8D8WME3-F1
#
_cell.length_a   1.000
_cell.length_b   1.000
_cell.length_c   1.000
_cell.angle_alpha   90.00
_cell.angle_beta   90.00
_cell.angle_gamma   90.00
#
_symmetry.space_group_name_H-M   'P 1'
#
loop_
_entity.id
_entity.type
_entity.pdbx_description
1 polymer ?
#
loop_
_entity_poly.entity_id
_entity_poly.type
_entity_poly.pdbx_seq_one_letter_code
_entity_poly.pdbx_strand_id
1 'polypeptide(L)'
;MSLNTAHANGGVLIHAGESILLFAENVEIDFHGKDEATFKGRKKGKLYLTTHRMIFNNKHMNDTLASFSFPFVTLSQVELEQPVFGANYIKGKVRAQPNGNWVGEAKFELHFNKGGAIEFGQAMLRTAQMASSNNTGPDQPPAYAPPPSAYYQAPPPAYAPAPNGYYGWAPPFAAFPNQPPANTVYMTDMPPPYPGINGYAAGYSGYAQPSAPAVPTQQPAPSKEQEAAQSAYYDPSRPNCAYVPPPAYYEPPPSYQDHNGKKND
;
A
#
# COMPACT_ATOMS: atom_id res chain seq x y z
N MET A 1 -14.87 -9.36 -2.12
CA MET A 1 -14.88 -7.95 -2.57
C MET A 1 -15.75 -7.08 -1.70
N SER A 2 -15.32 -5.85 -1.45
CA SER A 2 -16.09 -4.86 -0.70
C SER A 2 -16.05 -3.46 -1.31
N LEU A 3 -17.15 -2.71 -1.11
CA LEU A 3 -17.34 -1.32 -1.53
C LEU A 3 -17.06 -0.35 -0.39
N ASN A 4 -16.32 0.71 -0.70
CA ASN A 4 -16.11 1.85 0.20
C ASN A 4 -15.46 1.47 1.55
N THR A 5 -14.58 0.46 1.55
CA THR A 5 -13.90 -0.04 2.76
C THR A 5 -12.38 0.12 2.75
N ALA A 6 -11.79 0.62 1.65
CA ALA A 6 -10.33 0.65 1.43
C ALA A 6 -9.83 2.08 1.11
N HIS A 7 -10.41 3.07 1.78
CA HIS A 7 -9.99 4.46 1.71
C HIS A 7 -10.06 5.13 3.08
N ALA A 8 -9.24 6.16 3.26
CA ALA A 8 -9.23 7.00 4.44
C ALA A 8 -8.69 8.38 4.05
N ASN A 9 -9.36 9.46 4.44
CA ASN A 9 -8.94 10.85 4.15
C ASN A 9 -8.49 11.10 2.69
N GLY A 10 -9.19 10.52 1.71
CA GLY A 10 -8.86 10.64 0.28
C GLY A 10 -7.64 9.81 -0.18
N GLY A 11 -7.05 9.02 0.71
CA GLY A 11 -5.98 8.07 0.45
C GLY A 11 -6.43 6.61 0.49
N VAL A 12 -5.47 5.70 0.31
CA VAL A 12 -5.67 4.25 0.39
C VAL A 12 -5.61 3.79 1.84
N LEU A 13 -6.48 2.84 2.22
CA LEU A 13 -6.44 2.18 3.52
C LEU A 13 -6.00 0.73 3.36
N ILE A 14 -4.86 0.39 3.97
CA ILE A 14 -4.27 -0.95 4.00
C ILE A 14 -4.32 -1.55 5.41
N HIS A 15 -4.10 -2.86 5.49
CA HIS A 15 -3.99 -3.58 6.75
C HIS A 15 -2.55 -3.63 7.27
N ALA A 16 -2.37 -3.92 8.56
CA ALA A 16 -1.05 -4.12 9.15
C ALA A 16 -0.32 -5.27 8.46
N GLY A 17 0.88 -5.01 7.95
CA GLY A 17 1.66 -6.00 7.20
C GLY A 17 1.26 -6.16 5.72
N GLU A 18 0.35 -5.33 5.21
CA GLU A 18 0.03 -5.27 3.77
C GLU A 18 0.95 -4.25 3.05
N SER A 19 1.90 -4.73 2.26
CA SER A 19 2.74 -3.86 1.42
C SER A 19 2.10 -3.57 0.06
N ILE A 20 2.31 -2.36 -0.46
CA ILE A 20 1.98 -1.94 -1.83
C ILE A 20 3.12 -2.38 -2.75
N LEU A 21 2.78 -3.16 -3.78
CA LEU A 21 3.71 -3.68 -4.78
C LEU A 21 3.82 -2.73 -5.98
N LEU A 22 2.68 -2.30 -6.51
CA LEU A 22 2.60 -1.39 -7.66
C LEU A 22 1.54 -0.34 -7.42
N PHE A 23 1.79 0.86 -7.96
CA PHE A 23 0.87 1.99 -7.93
C PHE A 23 0.67 2.52 -9.35
N ALA A 24 -0.58 2.57 -9.78
CA ALA A 24 -0.97 3.08 -11.10
C ALA A 24 -1.98 4.22 -10.94
N GLU A 25 -1.75 5.31 -11.65
CA GLU A 25 -2.66 6.46 -11.71
C GLU A 25 -3.44 6.49 -13.02
N ASN A 26 -4.55 7.22 -13.03
CA ASN A 26 -5.38 7.42 -14.22
C ASN A 26 -5.96 6.12 -14.80
N VAL A 27 -6.14 5.11 -13.96
CA VAL A 27 -6.84 3.89 -14.33
C VAL A 27 -8.34 4.18 -14.32
N GLU A 28 -9.03 3.70 -15.35
CA GLU A 28 -10.49 3.75 -15.40
C GLU A 28 -11.04 2.37 -15.07
N ILE A 29 -12.05 2.32 -14.21
CA ILE A 29 -12.81 1.12 -13.90
C ILE A 29 -14.23 1.23 -14.45
N ASP A 30 -14.72 0.15 -15.05
CA ASP A 30 -16.12 -0.02 -15.43
C ASP A 30 -16.65 -1.34 -14.86
N PHE A 31 -17.95 -1.39 -14.58
CA PHE A 31 -18.61 -2.58 -14.04
C PHE A 31 -19.81 -2.97 -14.89
N HIS A 32 -20.03 -4.27 -15.02
CA HIS A 32 -21.17 -4.81 -15.76
C HIS A 32 -21.91 -5.88 -14.95
N GLY A 33 -23.21 -6.03 -15.24
CA GLY A 33 -24.09 -7.00 -14.57
C GLY A 33 -24.71 -6.51 -13.27
N LYS A 34 -24.64 -5.20 -13.00
CA LYS A 34 -25.16 -4.55 -11.79
C LYS A 34 -25.83 -3.21 -12.13
N ASP A 35 -26.98 -2.94 -11.51
CA ASP A 35 -27.81 -1.75 -11.79
C ASP A 35 -27.72 -0.68 -10.70
N GLU A 36 -27.08 -0.96 -9.58
CA GLU A 36 -26.90 0.00 -8.49
C GLU A 36 -26.02 1.17 -8.96
N ALA A 37 -26.31 2.40 -8.49
CA ALA A 37 -25.60 3.62 -8.91
C ALA A 37 -24.07 3.52 -8.70
N THR A 38 -23.63 2.77 -7.70
CA THR A 38 -22.22 2.52 -7.40
C THR A 38 -21.46 1.79 -8.51
N PHE A 39 -22.16 1.00 -9.34
CA PHE A 39 -21.58 0.26 -10.46
C PHE A 39 -21.84 0.91 -11.82
N LYS A 40 -22.62 1.99 -11.87
CA LYS A 40 -22.95 2.67 -13.12
C LYS A 40 -21.85 3.64 -13.54
N GLY A 41 -21.55 3.59 -14.84
CA GLY A 41 -20.63 4.49 -15.50
C GLY A 41 -19.16 4.20 -15.18
N ARG A 42 -18.30 4.73 -16.04
CA ARG A 42 -16.86 4.59 -15.91
C ARG A 42 -16.32 5.55 -14.85
N LYS A 43 -15.44 5.05 -13.99
CA LYS A 43 -14.87 5.79 -12.86
C LYS A 43 -13.37 5.86 -13.00
N LYS A 44 -12.78 7.02 -12.77
CA LYS A 44 -11.34 7.23 -12.92
C LYS A 44 -10.67 7.37 -11.56
N GLY A 45 -9.53 6.73 -11.37
CA GLY A 45 -8.90 6.70 -10.06
C GLY A 45 -7.46 6.20 -10.06
N LYS A 46 -7.05 5.80 -8.86
CA LYS A 46 -5.77 5.20 -8.55
C LYS A 46 -5.99 3.70 -8.30
N LEU A 47 -5.09 2.88 -8.82
CA LEU A 47 -5.10 1.44 -8.63
C LEU A 47 -3.82 1.02 -7.91
N TYR A 48 -3.98 0.23 -6.87
CA TYR A 48 -2.91 -0.30 -6.05
C TYR A 48 -2.91 -1.82 -6.20
N LEU A 49 -1.77 -2.41 -6.53
CA LEU A 49 -1.54 -3.83 -6.33
C LEU A 49 -0.82 -3.99 -4.99
N THR A 50 -1.41 -4.73 -4.06
CA THR A 50 -0.78 -5.05 -2.78
C THR A 50 -0.37 -6.51 -2.75
N THR A 51 0.33 -6.89 -1.69
CA THR A 51 0.66 -8.28 -1.37
C THR A 51 -0.56 -9.21 -1.24
N HIS A 52 -1.77 -8.65 -1.08
CA HIS A 52 -2.98 -9.40 -0.72
C HIS A 52 -4.20 -9.15 -1.63
N ARG A 53 -4.27 -8.00 -2.31
CA ARG A 53 -5.42 -7.59 -3.12
C ARG A 53 -5.05 -6.53 -4.14
N MET A 54 -5.97 -6.22 -5.06
CA MET A 54 -5.97 -4.89 -5.69
C MET A 54 -6.87 -3.94 -4.90
N ILE A 55 -6.59 -2.65 -4.94
CA ILE A 55 -7.47 -1.61 -4.39
C ILE A 55 -7.64 -0.52 -5.45
N PHE A 56 -8.89 -0.17 -5.76
CA PHE A 56 -9.20 1.02 -6.54
C PHE A 56 -9.67 2.13 -5.61
N ASN A 57 -9.07 3.31 -5.69
CA ASN A 57 -9.58 4.53 -5.06
C ASN A 57 -10.01 5.51 -6.15
N ASN A 58 -11.27 5.94 -6.09
CA ASN A 58 -11.81 6.90 -7.05
C ASN A 58 -11.05 8.23 -6.93
N LYS A 59 -10.94 8.98 -8.02
CA LYS A 59 -10.46 10.36 -7.96
C LYS A 59 -11.50 11.29 -7.32
N HIS A 60 -12.78 10.98 -7.48
CA HIS A 60 -13.90 11.79 -7.03
C HIS A 60 -14.55 11.15 -5.79
N MET A 61 -14.17 11.61 -4.60
CA MET A 61 -14.66 11.05 -3.32
C MET A 61 -16.14 11.33 -3.05
N ASN A 62 -16.76 12.25 -3.79
CA ASN A 62 -18.20 12.50 -3.75
C ASN A 62 -19.01 11.54 -4.63
N ASP A 63 -18.35 10.69 -5.41
CA ASP A 63 -18.99 9.60 -6.13
C ASP A 63 -19.47 8.51 -5.16
N THR A 64 -20.54 7.81 -5.53
CA THR A 64 -21.07 6.67 -4.77
C THR A 64 -20.06 5.53 -4.57
N LEU A 65 -19.06 5.42 -5.45
CA LEU A 65 -17.89 4.56 -5.30
C LEU A 65 -16.67 5.41 -4.93
N ALA A 66 -16.31 5.44 -3.65
CA ALA A 66 -15.06 6.02 -3.18
C ALA A 66 -13.89 5.02 -3.29
N SER A 67 -14.13 3.73 -3.01
CA SER A 67 -13.11 2.69 -3.16
C SER A 67 -13.70 1.31 -3.46
N PHE A 68 -12.93 0.44 -4.12
CA PHE A 68 -13.27 -0.96 -4.29
C PHE A 68 -12.08 -1.84 -3.90
N SER A 69 -12.30 -2.81 -3.02
CA SER A 69 -11.27 -3.76 -2.56
C SER A 69 -11.40 -5.09 -3.30
N PHE A 70 -10.28 -5.53 -3.92
CA PHE A 70 -10.17 -6.72 -4.75
C PHE A 70 -9.33 -7.87 -4.14
N PRO A 71 -9.73 -8.55 -3.03
CA PRO A 71 -9.00 -9.74 -2.57
C PRO A 71 -8.85 -10.80 -3.68
N PHE A 72 -7.66 -11.38 -3.83
CA PHE A 72 -7.39 -12.32 -4.93
C PHE A 72 -8.32 -13.53 -4.89
N VAL A 73 -8.67 -14.01 -3.70
CA VAL A 73 -9.63 -15.12 -3.46
C VAL A 73 -11.05 -14.87 -3.99
N THR A 74 -11.35 -13.65 -4.42
CA THR A 74 -12.67 -13.26 -4.95
C THR A 74 -12.67 -12.94 -6.43
N LEU A 75 -11.50 -13.04 -7.08
CA LEU A 75 -11.36 -12.87 -8.51
C LEU A 75 -11.57 -14.21 -9.21
N SER A 76 -12.20 -14.17 -10.38
CA SER A 76 -12.26 -15.30 -11.30
C SER A 76 -12.31 -14.80 -12.73
N GLN A 77 -11.94 -15.67 -13.68
CA GLN A 77 -11.98 -15.35 -15.12
C GLN A 77 -11.22 -14.05 -15.46
N VAL A 78 -10.05 -13.87 -14.86
CA VAL A 78 -9.20 -12.70 -15.08
C VAL A 78 -8.47 -12.86 -16.41
N GLU A 79 -8.62 -11.88 -17.29
CA GLU A 79 -8.05 -11.86 -18.63
C GLU A 79 -7.42 -10.48 -18.91
N LEU A 80 -6.27 -10.48 -19.61
CA LEU A 80 -5.63 -9.28 -20.12
C LEU A 80 -6.00 -9.12 -21.59
N GLU A 81 -6.62 -8.00 -21.93
CA GLU A 81 -7.08 -7.67 -23.27
C GLU A 81 -6.17 -6.63 -23.92
N GLN A 82 -5.75 -6.92 -25.15
CA GLN A 82 -4.86 -6.09 -25.95
C GLN A 82 -5.51 -5.75 -27.29
N PRO A 83 -6.49 -4.82 -27.30
CA PRO A 83 -7.16 -4.45 -28.53
C PRO A 83 -6.17 -3.76 -29.49
N VAL A 84 -6.33 -4.00 -30.79
CA VAL A 84 -5.52 -3.36 -31.85
C VAL A 84 -5.65 -1.83 -31.80
N PHE A 85 -6.83 -1.34 -31.38
CA PHE A 85 -7.11 0.07 -31.16
C PHE A 85 -7.66 0.29 -29.75
N GLY A 86 -7.12 1.27 -29.04
CA GLY A 86 -7.55 1.63 -27.68
C GLY A 86 -6.52 1.25 -26.61
N ALA A 87 -6.93 1.38 -25.35
CA ALA A 87 -6.10 1.03 -24.21
C ALA A 87 -6.19 -0.46 -23.91
N ASN A 88 -5.07 -1.05 -23.49
CA ASN A 88 -5.08 -2.38 -22.89
C ASN A 88 -5.85 -2.33 -21.57
N TYR A 89 -6.60 -3.39 -21.29
CA TYR A 89 -7.41 -3.47 -20.09
C TYR A 89 -7.37 -4.86 -19.47
N ILE A 90 -7.56 -4.91 -18.16
CA ILE A 90 -7.72 -6.15 -17.41
C ILE A 90 -9.20 -6.31 -17.13
N LYS A 91 -9.79 -7.44 -17.50
CA LYS A 91 -11.17 -7.76 -17.18
C LYS A 91 -11.26 -8.99 -16.29
N GLY A 92 -12.38 -9.13 -15.60
CA GLY A 92 -12.69 -10.36 -14.90
C GLY A 92 -14.01 -10.30 -14.15
N LYS A 93 -14.24 -11.31 -13.32
CA LYS A 93 -15.39 -11.38 -12.42
C LYS A 93 -14.95 -11.19 -10.99
N VAL A 94 -15.84 -10.55 -10.23
CA VAL A 94 -15.72 -10.35 -8.81
C VAL A 94 -16.95 -10.86 -8.08
N ARG A 95 -16.72 -11.50 -6.94
CA ARG A 95 -17.79 -11.90 -6.01
C ARG A 95 -17.77 -11.06 -4.74
N ALA A 96 -18.94 -10.58 -4.33
CA ALA A 96 -19.12 -9.87 -3.07
C ALA A 96 -18.66 -10.74 -1.89
N GLN A 97 -17.98 -10.14 -0.91
CA GLN A 97 -17.79 -10.78 0.38
C GLN A 97 -19.00 -10.49 1.27
N PRO A 98 -19.35 -11.39 2.21
CA PRO A 98 -20.39 -11.09 3.19
C PRO A 98 -20.08 -9.76 3.90
N ASN A 99 -21.10 -8.94 4.17
CA ASN A 99 -20.95 -7.60 4.74
C ASN A 99 -20.07 -6.61 3.93
N GLY A 100 -19.76 -6.91 2.67
CA GLY A 100 -18.92 -6.07 1.82
C GLY A 100 -19.61 -4.84 1.21
N ASN A 101 -20.75 -4.40 1.75
CA ASN A 101 -21.58 -3.30 1.23
C ASN A 101 -22.23 -3.53 -0.15
N TRP A 102 -22.22 -4.77 -0.65
CA TRP A 102 -23.02 -5.21 -1.81
C TRP A 102 -23.15 -6.74 -1.81
N VAL A 103 -23.94 -7.28 -2.73
CA VAL A 103 -24.21 -8.72 -2.85
C VAL A 103 -24.09 -9.20 -4.28
N GLY A 104 -23.78 -10.49 -4.47
CA GLY A 104 -23.74 -11.13 -5.78
C GLY A 104 -22.38 -11.01 -6.48
N GLU A 105 -22.42 -10.98 -7.81
CA GLU A 105 -21.23 -10.91 -8.67
C GLU A 105 -21.33 -9.72 -9.62
N ALA A 106 -20.19 -9.23 -10.07
CA ALA A 106 -20.07 -8.23 -11.12
C ALA A 106 -18.91 -8.58 -12.04
N LYS A 107 -18.98 -8.15 -13.30
CA LYS A 107 -17.80 -8.09 -14.17
C LYS A 107 -17.15 -6.73 -14.01
N PHE A 108 -15.83 -6.68 -14.07
CA PHE A 108 -15.08 -5.43 -14.05
C PHE A 108 -14.16 -5.34 -15.27
N GLU A 109 -13.86 -4.12 -15.68
CA GLU A 109 -12.80 -3.80 -16.61
C GLU A 109 -11.94 -2.66 -16.04
N LEU A 110 -10.61 -2.83 -16.05
CA LEU A 110 -9.62 -1.85 -15.63
C LEU A 110 -8.82 -1.40 -16.86
N HIS A 111 -9.08 -0.20 -17.35
CA HIS A 111 -8.46 0.38 -18.54
C HIS A 111 -7.24 1.22 -18.17
N PHE A 112 -6.08 0.90 -18.75
CA PHE A 112 -4.80 1.58 -18.47
C PHE A 112 -4.46 2.56 -19.60
N ASN A 113 -5.07 3.74 -19.56
CA ASN A 113 -4.94 4.76 -20.61
C ASN A 113 -3.53 5.37 -20.75
N LYS A 114 -2.59 5.02 -19.87
CA LYS A 114 -1.19 5.49 -19.86
C LYS A 114 -0.16 4.38 -20.01
N GLY A 115 -0.59 3.16 -20.40
CA GLY A 115 0.28 1.99 -20.48
C GLY A 115 0.40 1.26 -19.14
N GLY A 116 1.20 0.19 -19.10
CA GLY A 116 1.43 -0.63 -17.91
C GLY A 116 0.43 -1.78 -17.69
N ALA A 117 -0.63 -1.91 -18.50
CA ALA A 117 -1.62 -2.97 -18.30
C ALA A 117 -1.02 -4.38 -18.31
N ILE A 118 -0.03 -4.60 -19.17
CA ILE A 118 0.60 -5.91 -19.36
C ILE A 118 1.39 -6.26 -18.10
N GLU A 119 2.26 -5.34 -17.67
CA GLU A 119 3.11 -5.47 -16.50
C GLU A 119 2.28 -5.57 -15.22
N PHE A 120 1.22 -4.76 -15.11
CA PHE A 120 0.28 -4.83 -13.98
C PHE A 120 -0.44 -6.16 -13.96
N GLY A 121 -0.98 -6.61 -15.10
CA GLY A 121 -1.72 -7.86 -15.21
C GLY A 121 -0.85 -9.07 -14.90
N GLN A 122 0.36 -9.13 -15.43
CA GLN A 122 1.33 -10.17 -15.13
C GLN A 122 1.73 -10.18 -13.65
N ALA A 123 2.03 -9.01 -13.08
CA ALA A 123 2.36 -8.88 -11.66
C ALA A 123 1.19 -9.29 -10.77
N MET A 124 -0.03 -8.92 -11.12
CA MET A 124 -1.25 -9.28 -10.40
C MET A 124 -1.49 -10.78 -10.44
N LEU A 125 -1.42 -11.42 -11.61
CA LEU A 125 -1.57 -12.87 -11.75
C LEU A 125 -0.50 -13.62 -10.96
N ARG A 126 0.75 -13.15 -10.99
CA ARG A 126 1.85 -13.73 -10.22
C ARG A 126 1.62 -13.60 -8.71
N THR A 127 1.21 -12.42 -8.27
CA THR A 127 0.88 -12.13 -6.86
C THR A 127 -0.28 -13.00 -6.38
N ALA A 128 -1.35 -13.09 -7.17
CA ALA A 128 -2.50 -13.93 -6.87
C ALA A 128 -2.10 -15.41 -6.79
N GLN A 129 -1.25 -15.90 -7.69
CA GLN A 129 -0.75 -17.28 -7.65
C GLN A 129 0.02 -17.58 -6.35
N MET A 130 0.92 -16.68 -5.94
CA MET A 130 1.68 -16.82 -4.68
C MET A 130 0.78 -16.72 -3.44
N ALA A 131 -0.20 -15.82 -3.45
CA ALA A 131 -1.17 -15.70 -2.36
C ALA A 131 -2.04 -16.96 -2.25
N SER A 132 -2.49 -17.50 -3.38
CA SER A 132 -3.30 -18.73 -3.42
C SER A 132 -2.53 -19.95 -2.95
N SER A 133 -1.22 -20.06 -3.21
CA SER A 133 -0.42 -21.16 -2.66
C SER A 133 -0.30 -21.13 -1.14
N ASN A 134 -0.53 -19.97 -0.52
CA ASN A 134 -0.58 -19.82 0.92
C ASN A 134 -2.00 -19.92 1.50
N ASN A 135 -3.02 -20.12 0.65
CA ASN A 135 -4.40 -20.24 1.12
C ASN A 135 -4.64 -21.65 1.66
N THR A 136 -4.70 -21.76 2.99
CA THR A 136 -5.08 -22.99 3.70
C THR A 136 -6.57 -23.02 4.09
N GLY A 137 -7.32 -21.96 3.76
CA GLY A 137 -8.71 -21.78 4.13
C GLY A 137 -9.69 -22.06 2.99
N PRO A 138 -11.00 -21.93 3.24
CA PRO A 138 -12.02 -22.08 2.21
C PRO A 138 -11.87 -21.05 1.09
N ASP A 139 -12.33 -21.40 -0.13
CA ASP A 139 -12.36 -20.52 -1.33
C ASP A 139 -13.37 -19.35 -1.23
N GLN A 140 -13.80 -19.00 -0.01
CA GLN A 140 -14.66 -17.86 0.25
C GLN A 140 -13.93 -16.86 1.13
N PRO A 141 -13.94 -15.55 0.76
CA PRO A 141 -13.43 -14.52 1.64
C PRO A 141 -14.23 -14.55 2.95
N PRO A 142 -13.61 -14.32 4.10
CA PRO A 142 -14.38 -14.11 5.32
C PRO A 142 -15.29 -12.89 5.19
N ALA A 143 -16.30 -12.83 6.06
CA ALA A 143 -17.14 -11.65 6.16
C ALA A 143 -16.29 -10.40 6.41
N TYR A 144 -16.61 -9.31 5.72
CA TYR A 144 -16.03 -8.01 6.03
C TYR A 144 -16.35 -7.66 7.48
N ALA A 145 -15.32 -7.28 8.22
CA ALA A 145 -15.46 -6.60 9.49
C ALA A 145 -14.77 -5.23 9.36
N PRO A 146 -15.46 -4.13 9.68
CA PRO A 146 -14.80 -2.84 9.76
C PRO A 146 -13.71 -2.88 10.85
N PRO A 147 -12.58 -2.17 10.66
CA PRO A 147 -11.55 -2.08 11.68
C PRO A 147 -12.12 -1.50 12.99
N PRO A 148 -11.84 -2.09 14.16
CA PRO A 148 -12.32 -1.58 15.45
C PRO A 148 -11.51 -0.37 15.93
N SER A 149 -10.27 -0.21 15.49
CA SER A 149 -9.42 0.95 15.79
C SER A 149 -9.48 2.01 14.69
N ALA A 150 -9.16 3.25 15.05
CA ALA A 150 -8.95 4.32 14.09
C ALA A 150 -7.76 3.99 13.18
N TYR A 151 -7.83 4.40 11.92
CA TYR A 151 -6.69 4.33 11.01
C TYR A 151 -5.69 5.44 11.33
N TYR A 152 -4.42 5.21 11.04
CA TYR A 152 -3.35 6.21 11.14
C TYR A 152 -2.57 6.26 9.84
N GLN A 153 -1.77 7.31 9.67
CA GLN A 153 -0.89 7.42 8.52
C GLN A 153 0.17 6.33 8.59
N ALA A 154 0.31 5.54 7.52
CA ALA A 154 1.32 4.50 7.45
C ALA A 154 2.71 5.17 7.30
N PRO A 155 3.64 5.00 8.26
CA PRO A 155 4.98 5.56 8.12
C PRO A 155 5.78 4.74 7.10
N PRO A 156 6.49 5.32 6.12
CA PRO A 156 7.50 4.57 5.39
C PRO A 156 8.51 3.93 6.39
N PRO A 157 8.97 2.68 6.19
CA PRO A 157 8.79 1.80 5.04
C PRO A 157 7.58 0.86 5.14
N ALA A 158 6.59 1.15 5.99
CA ALA A 158 5.59 0.17 6.41
C ALA A 158 4.75 -0.45 5.27
N TYR A 159 4.52 0.34 4.23
CA TYR A 159 3.76 -0.04 3.04
C TYR A 159 4.67 -0.30 1.83
N ALA A 160 5.98 -0.16 1.98
CA ALA A 160 6.94 -0.37 0.91
C ALA A 160 7.09 -1.87 0.61
N PRO A 161 7.38 -2.25 -0.66
CA PRO A 161 7.68 -3.63 -1.00
C PRO A 161 9.02 -4.07 -0.38
N ALA A 162 9.15 -5.37 -0.13
CA ALA A 162 10.40 -5.94 0.41
C ALA A 162 11.60 -5.64 -0.53
N PRO A 163 12.74 -5.11 -0.01
CA PRO A 163 13.89 -4.73 -0.84
C PRO A 163 14.46 -5.88 -1.67
N ASN A 164 14.41 -7.10 -1.13
CA ASN A 164 14.90 -8.31 -1.79
C ASN A 164 13.84 -9.02 -2.64
N GLY A 165 12.67 -8.41 -2.82
CA GLY A 165 11.51 -9.04 -3.46
C GLY A 165 10.89 -10.16 -2.60
N TYR A 166 10.17 -11.05 -3.27
CA TYR A 166 9.39 -12.13 -2.69
C TYR A 166 9.72 -13.45 -3.39
N TYR A 167 10.37 -14.38 -2.68
CA TYR A 167 10.72 -15.71 -3.22
C TYR A 167 11.47 -15.65 -4.57
N GLY A 168 12.43 -14.73 -4.70
CA GLY A 168 13.21 -14.53 -5.93
C GLY A 168 12.48 -13.78 -7.05
N TRP A 169 11.24 -13.35 -6.83
CA TRP A 169 10.50 -12.48 -7.73
C TRP A 169 10.44 -11.05 -7.20
N ALA A 170 10.65 -10.06 -8.07
CA ALA A 170 10.44 -8.65 -7.76
C ALA A 170 9.33 -8.08 -8.65
N PRO A 171 8.45 -7.22 -8.11
CA PRO A 171 7.49 -6.48 -8.94
C PRO A 171 8.20 -5.63 -10.01
N PRO A 172 7.56 -5.36 -11.15
CA PRO A 172 8.13 -4.58 -12.25
C PRO A 172 8.16 -3.07 -11.93
N PHE A 173 8.95 -2.66 -10.95
CA PHE A 173 9.01 -1.27 -10.47
C PHE A 173 9.39 -0.26 -11.56
N ALA A 174 10.20 -0.66 -12.55
CA ALA A 174 10.58 0.20 -13.67
C ALA A 174 9.38 0.64 -14.54
N ALA A 175 8.35 -0.20 -14.65
CA ALA A 175 7.12 0.13 -15.37
C ALA A 175 6.15 1.00 -14.55
N PHE A 176 6.36 1.06 -13.22
CA PHE A 176 5.56 1.81 -12.27
C PHE A 176 6.45 2.67 -11.35
N PRO A 177 7.13 3.70 -11.91
CA PRO A 177 8.04 4.53 -11.14
C PRO A 177 7.33 5.43 -10.11
N ASN A 178 6.03 5.69 -10.31
CA ASN A 178 5.25 6.51 -9.40
C ASN A 178 5.00 5.77 -8.08
N GLN A 179 5.08 6.53 -6.98
CA GLN A 179 4.69 6.06 -5.66
C GLN A 179 3.37 6.72 -5.25
N PRO A 180 2.61 6.11 -4.31
CA PRO A 180 1.48 6.79 -3.69
C PRO A 180 1.92 8.16 -3.15
N PRO A 181 1.13 9.24 -3.36
CA PRO A 181 1.50 10.56 -2.85
C PRO A 181 1.76 10.56 -1.34
N ALA A 182 2.66 11.43 -0.89
CA ALA A 182 2.98 11.58 0.52
C ALA A 182 1.69 11.80 1.35
N ASN A 183 1.63 11.19 2.54
CA ASN A 183 0.50 11.30 3.47
C ASN A 183 -0.85 10.78 2.92
N THR A 184 -0.82 9.89 1.91
CA THR A 184 -2.05 9.27 1.33
C THR A 184 -2.17 7.77 1.54
N VAL A 185 -1.28 7.17 2.33
CA VAL A 185 -1.35 5.76 2.72
C VAL A 185 -1.69 5.70 4.20
N TYR A 186 -2.79 5.04 4.52
CA TYR A 186 -3.28 4.83 5.88
C TYR A 186 -3.29 3.35 6.20
N MET A 187 -3.08 3.01 7.46
CA MET A 187 -3.02 1.64 7.94
C MET A 187 -3.92 1.43 9.15
N THR A 188 -4.48 0.22 9.25
CA THR A 188 -5.17 -0.28 10.44
C THR A 188 -4.26 -1.23 11.21
N ASP A 189 -4.48 -1.40 12.51
CA ASP A 189 -3.74 -2.40 13.30
C ASP A 189 -4.15 -3.86 13.02
N MET A 190 -5.25 -4.06 12.28
CA MET A 190 -5.69 -5.41 11.92
C MET A 190 -4.86 -5.98 10.77
N PRO A 191 -4.49 -7.27 10.84
CA PRO A 191 -3.91 -7.97 9.71
C PRO A 191 -4.93 -8.16 8.57
N PRO A 192 -4.48 -8.40 7.32
CA PRO A 192 -5.36 -8.76 6.22
C PRO A 192 -6.19 -10.00 6.55
N PRO A 193 -7.52 -9.98 6.30
CA PRO A 193 -8.37 -11.15 6.53
C PRO A 193 -8.33 -12.17 5.36
N TYR A 194 -7.47 -11.97 4.36
CA TYR A 194 -7.28 -12.86 3.21
C TYR A 194 -5.80 -13.14 3.04
N PRO A 195 -5.40 -14.25 2.38
CA PRO A 195 -4.01 -14.61 2.24
C PRO A 195 -3.28 -13.65 1.29
N GLY A 196 -2.01 -13.41 1.55
CA GLY A 196 -1.10 -12.67 0.66
C GLY A 196 0.14 -13.49 0.31
N ILE A 197 1.06 -12.85 -0.41
CA ILE A 197 2.34 -13.49 -0.80
C ILE A 197 3.10 -14.05 0.42
N ASN A 198 2.97 -13.42 1.58
CA ASN A 198 3.64 -13.80 2.84
C ASN A 198 2.77 -14.73 3.73
N GLY A 199 1.63 -15.21 3.22
CA GLY A 199 0.64 -15.95 4.02
C GLY A 199 -0.07 -15.07 5.06
N TYR A 200 -0.85 -15.69 5.96
CA TYR A 200 -1.61 -14.97 6.99
C TYR A 200 -0.73 -14.40 8.14
N ALA A 201 0.48 -14.94 8.35
CA ALA A 201 1.26 -14.72 9.57
C ALA A 201 2.47 -13.78 9.42
N ALA A 202 3.10 -13.70 8.24
CA ALA A 202 4.39 -13.00 8.12
C ALA A 202 4.28 -11.47 7.91
N GLY A 203 3.07 -10.89 8.00
CA GLY A 203 2.88 -9.45 8.17
C GLY A 203 2.98 -8.97 9.62
N TYR A 204 2.93 -9.90 10.59
CA TYR A 204 2.89 -9.57 12.03
C TYR A 204 4.28 -9.51 12.69
N SER A 205 5.32 -10.04 12.03
CA SER A 205 6.69 -10.03 12.55
C SER A 205 7.43 -8.76 12.09
N GLY A 206 7.11 -7.62 12.70
CA GLY A 206 7.87 -6.38 12.46
C GLY A 206 7.32 -5.11 13.10
N TYR A 207 6.03 -5.06 13.43
CA TYR A 207 5.46 -3.91 14.12
C TYR A 207 5.40 -4.19 15.61
N ALA A 208 6.40 -3.67 16.35
CA ALA A 208 6.20 -3.39 17.75
C ALA A 208 4.98 -2.47 17.86
N GLN A 209 3.91 -2.98 18.48
CA GLN A 209 2.76 -2.19 18.89
C GLN A 209 3.26 -0.90 19.58
N PRO A 210 2.76 0.30 19.23
CA PRO A 210 2.86 1.42 20.13
C PRO A 210 2.04 1.03 21.37
N SER A 211 2.72 0.71 22.46
CA SER A 211 2.10 0.46 23.75
C SER A 211 1.14 1.59 24.09
N ALA A 212 -0.07 1.23 24.50
CA ALA A 212 -1.13 2.14 24.93
C ALA A 212 -0.60 3.21 25.92
N PRO A 213 -1.12 4.46 25.87
CA PRO A 213 -0.56 5.55 26.67
C PRO A 213 -0.78 5.29 28.16
N ALA A 214 0.31 5.06 28.88
CA ALA A 214 0.36 5.14 30.33
C ALA A 214 0.37 6.62 30.77
N VAL A 215 -0.33 6.87 31.88
CA VAL A 215 -0.50 8.14 32.60
C VAL A 215 0.84 8.89 32.77
N PRO A 216 0.88 10.25 32.64
CA PRO A 216 2.09 10.97 32.30
C PRO A 216 3.06 11.12 33.47
N THR A 217 4.30 10.65 33.29
CA THR A 217 5.46 11.16 34.03
C THR A 217 6.34 11.95 33.06
N GLN A 218 6.58 13.22 33.39
CA GLN A 218 7.39 14.16 32.62
C GLN A 218 8.77 13.57 32.29
N GLN A 219 9.08 13.45 30.99
CA GLN A 219 10.44 13.29 30.47
C GLN A 219 10.65 14.20 29.25
N PRO A 220 11.90 14.61 28.98
CA PRO A 220 12.20 15.83 28.23
C PRO A 220 12.01 15.67 26.71
N ALA A 221 11.84 16.80 26.02
CA ALA A 221 11.59 16.89 24.59
C ALA A 221 12.59 16.08 23.73
N PRO A 222 12.14 15.45 22.63
CA PRO A 222 13.02 14.70 21.74
C PRO A 222 14.05 15.60 21.06
N SER A 223 15.28 15.10 20.94
CA SER A 223 16.42 15.81 20.36
C SER A 223 16.31 15.89 18.83
N LYS A 224 16.92 16.95 18.26
CA LYS A 224 16.97 17.27 16.83
C LYS A 224 17.49 16.15 15.92
N GLU A 225 18.08 15.08 16.46
CA GLU A 225 18.53 13.92 15.67
C GLU A 225 17.37 13.12 15.04
N GLN A 226 16.18 13.10 15.65
CA GLN A 226 15.03 12.37 15.09
C GLN A 226 14.38 13.06 13.89
N GLU A 227 14.60 14.37 13.71
CA GLU A 227 14.08 15.13 12.57
C GLU A 227 14.94 14.96 11.30
N ALA A 228 16.26 14.78 11.46
CA ALA A 228 17.18 14.55 10.35
C ALA A 228 16.98 13.18 9.66
N ALA A 229 16.52 12.17 10.39
CA ALA A 229 16.22 10.84 9.84
C ALA A 229 15.02 10.83 8.86
N GLN A 230 14.17 11.86 8.87
CA GLN A 230 13.02 11.98 7.97
C GLN A 230 13.37 12.55 6.58
N SER A 231 14.62 13.01 6.38
CA SER A 231 15.03 13.73 5.16
C SER A 231 15.82 12.89 4.15
N ALA A 232 15.85 11.56 4.30
CA ALA A 232 16.56 10.68 3.36
C ALA A 232 15.84 10.64 2.00
N TYR A 233 16.42 11.28 0.99
CA TYR A 233 15.92 11.26 -0.39
C TYR A 233 16.52 10.09 -1.17
N TYR A 234 15.68 9.29 -1.82
CA TYR A 234 16.09 8.12 -2.60
C TYR A 234 16.43 8.53 -4.05
N ASP A 235 17.67 8.29 -4.49
CA ASP A 235 18.15 8.54 -5.86
C ASP A 235 18.02 7.25 -6.71
N PRO A 236 17.14 7.22 -7.73
CA PRO A 236 16.90 6.04 -8.56
C PRO A 236 18.09 5.63 -9.44
N SER A 237 19.12 6.48 -9.60
CA SER A 237 20.29 6.18 -10.43
C SER A 237 21.40 5.43 -9.69
N ARG A 238 21.31 5.32 -8.36
CA ARG A 238 22.34 4.69 -7.50
C ARG A 238 21.70 3.82 -6.41
N PRO A 239 21.16 2.63 -6.76
CA PRO A 239 20.37 1.80 -5.84
C PRO A 239 21.13 1.27 -4.61
N ASN A 240 22.46 1.37 -4.57
CA ASN A 240 23.28 0.91 -3.44
C ASN A 240 23.75 2.04 -2.50
N CYS A 241 23.32 3.29 -2.69
CA CYS A 241 23.75 4.41 -1.84
C CYS A 241 22.54 5.23 -1.37
N ALA A 242 22.18 5.11 -0.09
CA ALA A 242 21.32 6.10 0.57
C ALA A 242 22.17 7.35 0.86
N TYR A 243 21.89 8.46 0.17
CA TYR A 243 22.56 9.73 0.44
C TYR A 243 21.88 10.43 1.61
N VAL A 244 22.57 10.44 2.76
CA VAL A 244 22.20 11.29 3.89
C VAL A 244 22.87 12.64 3.68
N PRO A 245 22.13 13.74 3.45
CA PRO A 245 22.75 15.05 3.36
C PRO A 245 23.45 15.36 4.68
N PRO A 246 24.70 15.88 4.65
CA PRO A 246 25.40 16.23 5.88
C PRO A 246 24.60 17.30 6.65
N PRO A 247 24.50 17.20 7.98
CA PRO A 247 23.74 18.15 8.78
C PRO A 247 24.29 19.57 8.57
N ALA A 248 23.39 20.54 8.43
CA ALA A 248 23.71 21.96 8.17
C ALA A 248 24.42 22.69 9.33
N TYR A 249 24.79 21.99 10.39
CA TYR A 249 25.49 22.54 11.56
C TYR A 249 26.75 21.73 11.82
N TYR A 250 27.85 22.17 11.21
CA TYR A 250 29.19 21.78 11.63
C TYR A 250 29.73 22.89 12.54
N GLU A 251 29.49 22.79 13.85
CA GLU A 251 30.31 23.55 14.79
C GLU A 251 31.64 22.81 14.95
N PRO A 252 32.78 23.44 14.61
CA PRO A 252 34.09 22.81 14.80
C PRO A 252 34.35 22.60 16.30
N PRO A 253 35.00 21.48 16.68
CA PRO A 253 35.29 21.20 18.08
C PRO A 253 36.22 22.29 18.67
N PRO A 254 36.08 22.61 19.98
CA PRO A 254 36.89 23.64 20.60
C PRO A 254 38.39 23.26 20.56
N SER A 255 39.23 24.22 20.19
CA SER A 255 40.69 24.07 20.20
C SER A 255 41.21 23.89 21.63
N TYR A 256 42.10 22.92 21.84
CA TYR A 256 42.84 22.77 23.10
C TYR A 256 43.73 24.01 23.32
N GLN A 257 43.32 24.90 24.22
CA GLN A 257 44.18 25.91 24.82
C GLN A 257 44.31 25.63 26.32
N ASP A 258 45.53 25.21 26.67
CA ASP A 258 46.25 25.38 27.94
C ASP A 258 45.52 25.11 29.26
N HIS A 259 45.58 23.85 29.71
CA HIS A 259 45.72 23.57 31.12
C HIS A 259 47.19 23.56 31.50
N ASN A 260 47.75 24.72 31.82
CA ASN A 260 48.90 24.76 32.73
C ASN A 260 48.69 25.84 33.79
N GLY A 261 48.20 25.41 34.94
CA GLY A 261 47.97 26.29 36.06
C GLY A 261 47.54 25.50 37.28
N LYS A 262 48.49 24.83 37.94
CA LYS A 262 48.73 24.90 39.39
C LYS A 262 49.62 23.74 39.87
N LYS A 263 50.81 24.11 40.35
CA LYS A 263 51.65 23.55 41.43
C LYS A 263 52.91 24.45 41.42
N ASN A 264 53.40 25.08 42.48
CA ASN A 264 53.26 24.97 43.93
C ASN A 264 53.57 26.34 44.57
N ASP A 265 53.20 26.47 45.85
CA ASP A 265 53.77 27.29 46.94
C ASP A 265 54.10 28.77 46.72
#